data_AF-A0A484ZTM8-F1
#
_entry.id   AF-A0A484ZTM8-F1
#
_cell.length_a   1.000
_cell.length_b   1.000
_cell.length_c   1.000
_cell.angle_alpha   90.00
_cell.angle_beta   90.00
_cell.angle_gamma   90.00
#
_symmetry.space_group_name_H-M   'P 1'
#
loop_
_entity.id
_entity.type
_entity.pdbx_description
1 polymer ?
#
loop_
_entity_poly.entity_id
_entity_poly.type
_entity_poly.pdbx_seq_one_letter_code
_entity_poly.pdbx_strand_id
1 'polypeptide(L)'
;MESIYSLKAGNIAQAESLMAEQVATLFQRGAEVIVLGCTEVPVILAKEIKQHPEKFIDSTASLVRAGIRWYEKRVGKTDLLF
;
A
#
# COMPACT_ATOMS: atom_id res chain seq x y z
N MET A 1 -9.22 4.20 12.29
CA MET A 1 -8.09 5.15 12.36
C MET A 1 -6.99 4.66 13.32
N GLU A 2 -7.35 4.04 14.45
CA GLU A 2 -6.42 3.57 15.49
C GLU A 2 -5.21 2.79 14.95
N SER A 3 -5.43 1.78 14.10
CA SER A 3 -4.35 0.99 13.48
C SER A 3 -3.22 1.85 12.85
N ILE A 4 -3.58 2.90 12.10
CA ILE A 4 -2.60 3.77 11.44
C ILE A 4 -1.77 4.54 12.48
N TYR A 5 -2.41 5.04 13.54
CA TYR A 5 -1.71 5.74 14.61
C TYR A 5 -0.86 4.79 15.46
N SER A 6 -1.30 3.56 15.68
CA SER A 6 -0.47 2.52 16.32
C SER A 6 0.81 2.27 15.53
N LEU A 7 0.76 2.18 14.19
CA LEU A 7 1.98 2.05 13.38
C LEU A 7 2.89 3.26 13.57
N LYS A 8 2.34 4.48 13.48
CA LYS A 8 3.11 5.72 13.64
C LYS A 8 3.78 5.82 15.02
N ALA A 9 3.16 5.26 16.05
CA ALA A 9 3.70 5.18 17.40
C ALA A 9 4.71 4.04 17.60
N GLY A 10 4.97 3.21 16.59
CA GLY A 10 5.86 2.04 16.69
C GLY A 10 5.20 0.77 17.22
N ASN A 11 3.89 0.78 17.49
CA ASN A 11 3.12 -0.36 17.99
C ASN A 11 2.68 -1.27 16.82
N ILE A 12 3.65 -1.90 16.16
CA ILE A 12 3.43 -2.65 14.90
C ILE A 12 2.41 -3.78 15.08
N ALA A 13 2.57 -4.61 16.11
CA ALA A 13 1.68 -5.77 16.32
C ALA A 13 0.21 -5.36 16.52
N GLN A 14 -0.02 -4.26 17.26
CA GLN A 14 -1.37 -3.71 17.44
C GLN A 14 -1.92 -3.17 16.11
N ALA A 15 -1.09 -2.46 15.34
CA ALA A 15 -1.48 -1.94 14.04
C ALA A 15 -1.89 -3.07 13.08
N GLU A 16 -1.08 -4.13 12.99
CA GLU A 16 -1.34 -5.34 12.18
C GLU A 16 -2.68 -5.98 12.59
N SER A 17 -2.88 -6.25 13.88
CA SER A 17 -4.11 -6.89 14.38
C SER A 17 -5.36 -6.08 14.05
N LEU A 18 -5.35 -4.78 14.35
CA LEU A 18 -6.49 -3.90 14.09
C LEU A 18 -6.78 -3.78 12.59
N MET A 19 -5.76 -3.77 11.73
CA MET A 19 -5.97 -3.66 10.28
C MET A 19 -6.50 -4.95 9.68
N ALA A 20 -6.03 -6.11 10.14
CA ALA A 20 -6.47 -7.41 9.64
C ALA A 20 -7.99 -7.60 9.80
N GLU A 21 -8.56 -7.16 10.92
CA GLU A 21 -10.01 -7.18 11.16
C GLU A 21 -10.78 -6.32 10.14
N GLN A 22 -10.25 -5.14 9.80
CA GLN A 22 -10.89 -4.25 8.82
C GLN A 22 -10.80 -4.82 7.41
N VAL A 23 -9.66 -5.41 7.04
CA VAL A 23 -9.46 -6.09 5.76
C VAL A 23 -10.45 -7.24 5.60
N ALA A 24 -10.57 -8.11 6.61
CA ALA A 24 -11.52 -9.21 6.61
C ALA A 24 -12.97 -8.70 6.45
N THR A 25 -13.32 -7.64 7.19
CA THR A 25 -14.65 -7.02 7.10
C THR A 25 -14.97 -6.48 5.71
N LEU A 26 -14.01 -5.85 5.04
CA LEU A 26 -14.20 -5.31 3.68
C LEU A 26 -14.42 -6.45 2.67
N PHE A 27 -13.62 -7.51 2.74
CA PHE A 27 -13.81 -8.69 1.88
C PHE A 27 -15.14 -9.40 2.16
N GLN A 28 -15.54 -9.53 3.42
CA GLN A 28 -16.83 -10.10 3.80
C GLN A 28 -18.01 -9.29 3.24
N ARG A 29 -17.85 -7.96 3.10
CA ARG A 29 -18.84 -7.07 2.49
C ARG A 29 -18.83 -7.09 0.96
N GLY A 30 -18.01 -7.93 0.34
CA GLY A 30 -17.97 -8.11 -1.11
C GLY A 30 -16.97 -7.22 -1.83
N ALA A 31 -16.03 -6.57 -1.13
CA ALA A 31 -14.92 -5.91 -1.81
C ALA A 31 -14.09 -6.96 -2.58
N GLU A 32 -13.81 -6.73 -3.85
CA GLU A 32 -12.96 -7.64 -4.64
C GLU A 32 -11.47 -7.30 -4.51
N VAL A 33 -11.19 -6.01 -4.32
CA VAL A 33 -9.88 -5.39 -4.16
C VAL A 33 -9.98 -4.25 -3.14
N ILE A 34 -8.92 -4.02 -2.36
CA ILE A 34 -8.84 -2.93 -1.38
C ILE A 34 -7.79 -1.91 -1.83
N VAL A 35 -8.17 -0.63 -1.89
CA VAL A 35 -7.22 0.47 -2.12
C VAL A 35 -6.56 0.85 -0.80
N LEU A 36 -5.23 0.78 -0.75
CA LEU A 36 -4.43 1.18 0.40
C LEU A 36 -4.28 2.70 0.38
N GLY A 37 -5.29 3.40 0.89
CA GLY A 37 -5.44 4.86 0.75
C GLY A 37 -4.56 5.72 1.66
N CYS A 38 -3.80 5.14 2.59
CA CYS A 38 -2.82 5.86 3.39
C CYS A 38 -1.46 5.18 3.28
N THR A 39 -0.38 5.96 3.31
CA THR A 39 1.01 5.50 3.09
C THR A 39 1.49 4.49 4.14
N GLU A 40 0.83 4.43 5.30
CA GLU A 40 1.10 3.50 6.38
C GLU A 40 0.52 2.11 6.14
N VAL A 41 -0.61 2.02 5.43
CA VAL A 41 -1.34 0.77 5.25
C VAL A 41 -0.52 -0.28 4.47
N PRO A 42 0.24 0.07 3.42
CA PRO A 42 1.17 -0.87 2.78
C PRO A 42 2.22 -1.45 3.72
N VAL A 43 2.65 -0.68 4.73
CA VAL A 43 3.61 -1.14 5.74
C VAL A 43 2.94 -2.11 6.71
N ILE A 44 1.72 -1.79 7.16
CA ILE A 44 0.93 -2.63 8.07
C ILE A 44 0.58 -3.98 7.41
N LEU A 45 0.21 -3.98 6.13
CA LEU A 45 -0.25 -5.16 5.41
C LEU A 45 0.83 -5.81 4.53
N ALA A 46 2.11 -5.57 4.83
CA ALA A 46 3.22 -6.00 3.97
C ALA A 46 3.22 -7.53 3.72
N LYS A 47 2.80 -8.33 4.71
CA LYS A 47 2.73 -9.79 4.59
C LYS A 47 1.59 -10.23 3.68
N GLU A 48 0.41 -9.64 3.87
CA GLU A 48 -0.82 -9.92 3.13
C GLU A 48 -0.67 -9.52 1.66
N ILE A 49 -0.07 -8.35 1.39
CA ILE A 49 0.23 -7.89 0.04
C ILE A 49 1.18 -8.85 -0.67
N LYS A 50 2.17 -9.41 0.04
CA LYS A 50 3.10 -10.38 -0.54
C LYS A 50 2.41 -11.70 -0.88
N GLN A 51 1.43 -12.12 -0.09
CA GLN A 51 0.70 -13.38 -0.30
C GLN A 51 -0.38 -13.25 -1.38
N HIS A 52 -1.07 -12.12 -1.43
CA HIS A 52 -2.22 -11.87 -2.31
C HIS A 52 -2.11 -10.49 -2.99
N PRO A 53 -1.08 -10.25 -3.82
CA PRO A 53 -0.84 -8.93 -4.42
C PRO A 53 -2.00 -8.45 -5.30
N GLU A 54 -2.80 -9.35 -5.87
CA GLU A 54 -3.97 -9.04 -6.69
C GLU A 54 -5.13 -8.43 -5.90
N LYS A 55 -5.13 -8.58 -4.57
CA LYS A 55 -6.20 -8.11 -3.68
C LYS A 55 -6.03 -6.67 -3.22
N PHE A 56 -4.90 -6.02 -3.54
CA PHE A 56 -4.56 -4.71 -3.01
C PHE A 56 -4.04 -3.75 -4.08
N ILE A 57 -4.44 -2.48 -3.99
CA ILE A 57 -3.88 -1.38 -4.79
C ILE A 57 -3.13 -0.44 -3.85
N ASP A 58 -1.79 -0.46 -3.91
CA ASP A 58 -0.94 0.47 -3.15
C ASP A 58 -0.91 1.86 -3.81
N SER A 59 -1.44 2.86 -3.09
CA SER A 59 -1.44 4.27 -3.53
C SER A 59 -0.02 4.85 -3.61
N THR A 60 0.87 4.47 -2.69
CA THR A 60 2.26 4.91 -2.64
C THR A 60 3.02 4.40 -3.86
N ALA A 61 2.97 3.08 -4.10
CA ALA A 61 3.61 2.50 -5.27
C ALA A 61 3.00 3.01 -6.59
N SER A 62 1.70 3.31 -6.61
CA SER A 62 1.04 3.90 -7.77
C SER A 62 1.57 5.31 -8.07
N LEU A 63 1.75 6.15 -7.05
CA LEU A 63 2.36 7.46 -7.18
C LEU A 63 3.82 7.36 -7.64
N VAL A 64 4.62 6.45 -7.06
CA VAL A 64 6.01 6.21 -7.47
C VAL A 64 6.08 5.83 -8.95
N ARG A 65 5.27 4.86 -9.40
CA ARG A 65 5.22 4.46 -10.82
C ARG A 65 4.81 5.61 -11.72
N ALA A 66 3.90 6.47 -11.29
CA ALA A 66 3.51 7.66 -12.05
C ALA A 66 4.66 8.67 -12.15
N GLY A 67 5.38 8.91 -11.06
CA GLY A 67 6.56 9.77 -11.02
C GLY A 67 7.69 9.26 -11.94
N ILE A 68 7.99 7.96 -11.89
CA ILE A 68 8.97 7.33 -12.78
C ILE A 68 8.58 7.53 -14.24
N ARG A 69 7.33 7.22 -14.62
CA ARG A 69 6.86 7.42 -16.00
C ARG A 69 6.91 8.88 -16.44
N TRP A 70 6.61 9.81 -15.55
CA TRP A 70 6.74 11.24 -15.85
C TRP A 70 8.20 11.61 -16.12
N TYR A 71 9.11 11.14 -15.28
CA TYR A 71 10.54 11.39 -15.42
C TYR A 71 11.10 10.80 -16.71
N GLU A 72 10.82 9.52 -16.99
CA GLU A 72 11.19 8.83 -18.23
C GLU A 72 10.75 9.58 -19.49
N LYS A 73 9.54 10.15 -19.48
CA LYS A 73 9.01 10.97 -20.59
C LYS A 73 9.75 12.31 -20.74
N ARG A 74 10.25 12.87 -19.64
CA ARG A 74 10.93 14.17 -19.62
C ARG A 74 12.39 14.07 -20.08
N VAL A 75 13.13 13.07 -19.62
CA VAL A 75 14.56 12.93 -19.92
C VAL A 75 14.86 12.01 -21.12
N GLY A 76 13.90 11.20 -21.55
CA GLY A 76 14.13 10.17 -22.55
C GLY A 76 14.75 8.92 -21.91
N LYS A 77 14.28 7.73 -22.27
CA LYS A 77 14.69 6.46 -21.62
C LYS A 77 16.19 6.15 -21.75
N THR A 78 16.85 6.71 -22.75
CA THR A 78 18.27 6.47 -23.06
C THR A 78 19.22 7.20 -22.10
N ASP A 79 18.76 8.29 -21.49
CA ASP A 79 19.60 9.18 -20.65
C ASP A 79 19.51 8.83 -19.15
N LEU A 80 18.88 7.70 -18.81
CA LEU A 80 18.69 7.25 -17.41
C LEU A 80 19.88 6.43 -16.85
N LEU A 81 20.87 6.13 -17.68
CA LEU A 81 22.02 5.27 -17.33
C LEU A 81 23.37 6.00 -17.40
N PHE A 82 23.37 7.33 -17.47
CA PHE A 82 24.57 8.16 -17.45
C PHE A 82 24.64 9.05 -16.21
#